data_AF-V9LJ96-F1
#
_entry.id   AF-V9LJ96-F1
#
_cell.length_a   1.000
_cell.length_b   1.000
_cell.length_c   1.000
_cell.angle_alpha   90.00
_cell.angle_beta   90.00
_cell.angle_gamma   90.00
#
_symmetry.space_group_name_H-M   'P 1'
#
loop_
_entity.id
_entity.type
_entity.pdbx_description
1 polymer ?
#
loop_
_entity_poly.entity_id
_entity_poly.type
_entity_poly.pdbx_seq_one_letter_code
_entity_poly.pdbx_strand_id
1 'polypeptide(L)'
;MAAPSGESRVVFTHSVSSLLHNWSCLQIAVDNGFGGQYSQQKAEWMAGVLAQYFLDNADLDTQEVEDYISELMYNEFDTVIEDGSLAEVAAQTCTFYNLCCRGQEAEVRDRIQQLAEKRQRVRVEVTKGESPGEEEEEEE
;
A
#
# COMPACT_ATOMS: atom_id res chain seq x y z
N MET A 1 -2.84 -12.48 21.20
CA MET A 1 -1.35 -12.32 21.18
C MET A 1 -0.93 -11.18 22.13
N ALA A 2 0.35 -11.03 22.50
CA ALA A 2 0.81 -9.89 23.31
C ALA A 2 0.95 -8.64 22.42
N ALA A 3 0.53 -7.47 22.91
CA ALA A 3 0.63 -6.22 22.15
C ALA A 3 2.10 -5.85 21.86
N PRO A 4 2.40 -5.32 20.66
CA PRO A 4 3.76 -4.92 20.29
C PRO A 4 4.31 -3.81 21.20
N SER A 5 5.60 -3.88 21.50
CA SER A 5 6.36 -2.85 22.23
C SER A 5 6.31 -1.50 21.52
N GLY A 6 6.61 -0.41 22.23
CA GLY A 6 6.53 0.96 21.67
C GLY A 6 7.28 1.15 20.35
N GLU A 7 8.47 0.57 20.21
CA GLU A 7 9.26 0.61 18.97
C GLU A 7 8.58 -0.19 17.83
N SER A 8 8.06 -1.37 18.13
CA SER A 8 7.39 -2.24 17.17
C SER A 8 6.08 -1.65 16.66
N ARG A 9 5.40 -0.82 17.47
CA ARG A 9 4.24 -0.02 17.03
C ARG A 9 4.64 1.01 15.97
N VAL A 10 5.77 1.70 16.19
CA VAL A 10 6.28 2.70 15.23
C VAL A 10 6.68 2.01 13.91
N VAL A 11 7.38 0.88 14.00
CA VAL A 11 7.73 0.08 12.83
C VAL A 11 6.47 -0.35 12.08
N PHE A 12 5.48 -0.89 12.80
CA PHE A 12 4.22 -1.32 12.22
C PHE A 12 3.49 -0.17 11.50
N THR A 13 3.29 0.98 12.15
CA THR A 13 2.64 2.14 11.52
C THR A 13 3.36 2.58 10.24
N HIS A 14 4.70 2.60 10.27
CA HIS A 14 5.49 2.93 9.08
C HIS A 14 5.34 1.89 7.96
N SER A 15 5.18 0.62 8.33
CA SER A 15 4.93 -0.49 7.40
C SER A 15 3.60 -0.34 6.69
N VAL A 16 2.54 -0.04 7.44
CA VAL A 16 1.19 0.19 6.89
C VAL A 16 1.19 1.37 5.93
N SER A 17 1.82 2.49 6.33
CA SER A 17 1.96 3.68 5.47
C SER A 17 2.70 3.36 4.18
N SER A 18 3.80 2.61 4.25
CA SER A 18 4.57 2.22 3.06
C SER A 18 3.81 1.24 2.16
N LEU A 19 3.06 0.31 2.75
CA LEU A 19 2.24 -0.65 2.01
C LEU A 19 1.12 0.04 1.23
N LEU A 20 0.37 0.94 1.88
CA LEU A 20 -0.69 1.70 1.24
C LEU A 20 -0.16 2.64 0.16
N HIS A 21 0.99 3.28 0.37
CA HIS A 21 1.63 4.11 -0.65
C HIS A 21 2.07 3.28 -1.88
N ASN A 22 2.45 2.00 -1.67
CA ASN A 22 2.78 1.11 -2.78
C ASN A 22 1.57 0.42 -3.40
N TRP A 23 0.37 0.56 -2.84
CA TRP A 23 -0.84 -0.05 -3.35
C TRP A 23 -1.40 0.74 -4.54
N SER A 24 -1.36 0.13 -5.72
CA SER A 24 -1.74 0.78 -6.98
C SER A 24 -3.16 1.34 -6.97
N CYS A 25 -4.14 0.63 -6.38
CA CYS A 25 -5.53 1.09 -6.34
C CYS A 25 -5.69 2.42 -5.59
N LEU A 26 -5.03 2.56 -4.43
CA LEU A 26 -5.06 3.81 -3.68
C LEU A 26 -4.36 4.95 -4.43
N GLN A 27 -3.24 4.65 -5.10
CA GLN A 27 -2.54 5.64 -5.92
C GLN A 27 -3.40 6.11 -7.11
N ILE A 28 -4.08 5.18 -7.79
CA ILE A 28 -5.02 5.50 -8.88
C ILE A 28 -6.16 6.36 -8.35
N ALA A 29 -6.74 6.01 -7.19
CA ALA A 29 -7.81 6.79 -6.58
C ALA A 29 -7.36 8.23 -6.28
N VAL A 30 -6.18 8.40 -5.67
CA VAL A 30 -5.61 9.72 -5.38
C VAL A 30 -5.32 10.52 -6.66
N ASP A 31 -4.71 9.89 -7.68
CA ASP A 31 -4.32 10.51 -8.95
C ASP A 31 -5.54 10.95 -9.78
N ASN A 32 -6.61 10.15 -9.77
CA ASN A 32 -7.88 10.49 -10.43
C ASN A 32 -8.74 11.47 -9.61
N GLY A 33 -8.29 11.88 -8.42
CA GLY A 33 -9.02 12.81 -7.55
C GLY A 33 -10.26 12.18 -6.89
N PHE A 34 -10.32 10.86 -6.81
CA PHE A 34 -11.33 10.15 -6.03
C PHE A 34 -11.12 10.50 -4.56
N GLY A 35 -12.18 10.93 -3.87
CA GLY A 35 -12.09 11.51 -2.52
C GLY A 35 -11.86 13.03 -2.46
N GLY A 36 -11.77 13.72 -3.61
CA GLY A 36 -11.73 15.18 -3.72
C GLY A 36 -10.34 15.79 -3.52
N GLN A 37 -10.29 17.11 -3.30
CA GLN A 37 -9.04 17.89 -3.21
C GLN A 37 -8.08 17.45 -2.09
N TYR A 38 -8.56 16.64 -1.14
CA TYR A 38 -7.81 16.13 0.01
C TYR A 38 -7.52 14.63 -0.08
N SER A 39 -7.67 14.00 -1.27
CA SER A 39 -7.42 12.57 -1.49
C SER A 39 -6.07 12.11 -0.94
N GLN A 40 -5.01 12.92 -1.15
CA GLN A 40 -3.68 12.64 -0.62
C GLN A 40 -3.62 12.62 0.91
N GLN A 41 -4.27 13.58 1.58
CA GLN A 41 -4.32 13.66 3.04
C GLN A 41 -5.16 12.53 3.63
N LYS A 42 -6.26 12.16 2.94
CA LYS A 42 -7.08 10.99 3.30
C LYS A 42 -6.26 9.70 3.23
N ALA A 43 -5.38 9.55 2.24
CA ALA A 43 -4.52 8.37 2.13
C ALA A 43 -3.52 8.27 3.30
N GLU A 44 -2.94 9.39 3.71
CA GLU A 44 -2.07 9.43 4.90
C GLU A 44 -2.85 9.15 6.20
N TRP A 45 -4.04 9.74 6.31
CA TRP A 45 -4.95 9.49 7.43
C TRP A 45 -5.37 8.02 7.52
N MET A 46 -5.71 7.41 6.37
CA MET A 46 -6.10 5.99 6.23
C MET A 46 -5.01 5.06 6.80
N ALA A 47 -3.74 5.35 6.52
CA ALA A 47 -2.62 4.57 7.08
C ALA A 47 -2.55 4.65 8.62
N GLY A 48 -2.81 5.83 9.19
CA GLY A 48 -2.84 6.03 10.63
C GLY A 48 -3.99 5.27 11.30
N VAL A 49 -5.21 5.39 10.76
CA VAL A 49 -6.38 4.71 11.33
C VAL A 49 -6.31 3.20 11.16
N LEU A 50 -5.79 2.71 10.04
CA LEU A 50 -5.58 1.28 9.83
C LEU A 50 -4.54 0.74 10.84
N ALA A 51 -3.42 1.44 11.03
CA ALA A 51 -2.45 1.03 12.03
C ALA A 51 -3.05 1.05 13.45
N GLN A 52 -3.84 2.07 13.78
CA GLN A 52 -4.51 2.19 15.07
C GLN A 52 -5.55 1.08 15.28
N TYR A 53 -6.26 0.67 14.23
CA TYR A 53 -7.24 -0.43 14.27
C TYR A 53 -6.62 -1.74 14.75
N PHE A 54 -5.43 -2.09 14.28
CA PHE A 54 -4.66 -3.25 14.74
C PHE A 54 -4.08 -3.10 16.16
N LEU A 55 -3.86 -1.86 16.61
CA LEU A 55 -3.35 -1.61 17.96
C LEU A 55 -4.46 -1.63 19.01
N ASP A 56 -5.69 -1.32 18.60
CA ASP A 56 -6.88 -1.33 19.45
C ASP A 56 -7.53 -2.72 19.51
N ASN A 57 -7.50 -3.46 18.39
CA ASN A 57 -8.07 -4.79 18.28
C ASN A 57 -6.98 -5.86 18.28
N ALA A 58 -7.11 -6.82 19.19
CA ALA A 58 -6.26 -8.00 19.21
C ALA A 58 -6.87 -9.10 18.32
N ASP A 59 -6.01 -9.87 17.64
CA ASP A 59 -6.39 -11.08 16.91
C ASP A 59 -7.37 -10.83 15.72
N LEU A 60 -7.17 -9.71 15.00
CA LEU A 60 -7.86 -9.42 13.74
C LEU A 60 -7.57 -10.50 12.68
N ASP A 61 -8.63 -10.95 12.00
CA ASP A 61 -8.48 -11.82 10.83
C ASP A 61 -8.23 -11.01 9.55
N THR A 62 -7.66 -11.67 8.53
CA THR A 62 -7.44 -11.04 7.22
C THR A 62 -8.74 -10.54 6.62
N GLN A 63 -9.84 -11.29 6.76
CA GLN A 63 -11.14 -10.91 6.22
C GLN A 63 -11.70 -9.64 6.89
N GLU A 64 -11.50 -9.48 8.20
CA GLU A 64 -11.96 -8.27 8.92
C GLU A 64 -11.16 -7.03 8.51
N VAL A 65 -9.87 -7.21 8.30
CA VAL A 65 -8.98 -6.14 7.83
C VAL A 65 -9.33 -5.74 6.39
N GLU A 66 -9.63 -6.73 5.55
CA GLU A 66 -10.11 -6.52 4.18
C GLU A 66 -11.42 -5.72 4.18
N ASP A 67 -12.44 -6.18 4.91
CA ASP A 67 -13.72 -5.48 5.00
C ASP A 67 -13.55 -4.03 5.46
N TYR A 68 -12.70 -3.80 6.48
CA TYR A 68 -12.38 -2.46 6.97
C TYR A 68 -11.66 -1.58 5.94
N ILE A 69 -10.67 -2.11 5.21
CA ILE A 69 -9.99 -1.38 4.12
C ILE A 69 -10.99 -1.05 3.01
N SER A 70 -11.91 -1.97 2.70
CA SER A 70 -12.93 -1.77 1.66
C SER A 70 -13.89 -0.65 2.05
N GLU A 71 -14.32 -0.61 3.30
CA GLU A 71 -15.18 0.43 3.85
C GLU A 71 -14.49 1.80 3.79
N LEU A 72 -13.20 1.87 4.12
CA LEU A 72 -12.41 3.10 4.01
C LEU A 72 -12.29 3.58 2.55
N MET A 73 -12.03 2.69 1.60
CA MET A 73 -11.97 3.04 0.17
C MET A 73 -13.33 3.53 -0.36
N TYR A 74 -14.42 2.91 0.07
CA TYR A 74 -15.76 3.33 -0.32
C TYR A 74 -16.15 4.67 0.28
N ASN A 75 -15.99 4.87 1.60
CA ASN A 75 -16.42 6.08 2.27
C ASN A 75 -15.53 7.30 1.96
N GLU A 76 -14.21 7.12 1.94
CA GLU A 76 -13.29 8.26 1.78
C GLU A 76 -12.98 8.58 0.32
N PHE A 77 -12.96 7.56 -0.54
CA PHE A 77 -12.56 7.68 -1.94
C PHE A 77 -13.69 7.38 -2.92
N ASP A 78 -14.91 7.03 -2.49
CA ASP A 78 -16.00 6.63 -3.40
C ASP A 78 -15.56 5.52 -4.38
N THR A 79 -14.69 4.62 -3.91
CA THR A 79 -14.02 3.63 -4.76
C THR A 79 -14.30 2.22 -4.25
N VAL A 80 -14.75 1.34 -5.15
CA VAL A 80 -14.91 -0.10 -4.89
C VAL A 80 -13.74 -0.84 -5.52
N ILE A 81 -13.08 -1.70 -4.74
CA ILE A 81 -11.92 -2.48 -5.20
C ILE A 81 -12.33 -3.95 -5.34
N GLU A 82 -12.28 -4.48 -6.56
CA GLU A 82 -12.65 -5.87 -6.89
C GLU A 82 -11.51 -6.66 -7.57
N ASP A 83 -10.31 -6.07 -7.62
CA ASP A 83 -9.13 -6.64 -8.32
C ASP A 83 -8.41 -7.74 -7.50
N GLY A 84 -8.89 -8.04 -6.29
CA GLY A 84 -8.25 -9.00 -5.37
C GLY A 84 -7.03 -8.45 -4.63
N SER A 85 -6.49 -7.31 -5.04
CA SER A 85 -5.36 -6.64 -4.38
C SER A 85 -5.66 -6.22 -2.94
N LEU A 86 -6.93 -6.01 -2.60
CA LEU A 86 -7.37 -5.65 -1.25
C LEU A 86 -7.09 -6.78 -0.25
N ALA A 87 -7.43 -8.03 -0.60
CA ALA A 87 -7.10 -9.21 0.19
C ALA A 87 -5.59 -9.38 0.39
N GLU A 88 -4.80 -9.09 -0.66
CA GLU A 88 -3.34 -9.12 -0.56
C GLU A 88 -2.80 -8.06 0.42
N VAL A 89 -3.29 -6.82 0.35
CA VAL A 89 -2.90 -5.75 1.28
C VAL A 89 -3.30 -6.09 2.71
N ALA A 90 -4.50 -6.63 2.93
CA ALA A 90 -4.96 -7.08 4.24
C ALA A 90 -4.05 -8.18 4.80
N ALA A 91 -3.73 -9.21 4.01
CA ALA A 91 -2.86 -10.31 4.40
C ALA A 91 -1.42 -9.84 4.72
N GLN A 92 -0.87 -8.92 3.90
CA GLN A 92 0.45 -8.33 4.15
C GLN A 92 0.46 -7.53 5.46
N THR A 93 -0.57 -6.74 5.70
CA THR A 93 -0.70 -5.94 6.93
C THR A 93 -0.76 -6.83 8.17
N CYS A 94 -1.58 -7.89 8.13
CA CYS A 94 -1.67 -8.88 9.20
C CYS A 94 -0.31 -9.58 9.45
N THR A 95 0.42 -9.88 8.38
CA THR A 95 1.76 -10.47 8.48
C THR A 95 2.74 -9.52 9.19
N PHE A 96 2.75 -8.24 8.83
CA PHE A 96 3.61 -7.25 9.49
C PHE A 96 3.27 -7.10 10.97
N TYR A 97 1.99 -7.08 11.32
CA TYR A 97 1.56 -7.03 12.71
C TYR A 97 2.06 -8.25 13.50
N ASN A 98 1.95 -9.46 12.93
CA ASN A 98 2.41 -10.68 13.58
C ASN A 98 3.93 -10.68 13.79
N LEU A 99 4.70 -10.22 12.81
CA LEU A 99 6.16 -10.07 12.91
C LEU A 99 6.55 -9.05 13.99
N CYS A 100 5.86 -7.91 14.06
CA CYS A 100 6.06 -6.91 15.11
C CYS A 100 5.74 -7.48 16.51
N CYS A 101 4.70 -8.30 16.65
CA CYS A 101 4.39 -8.99 17.91
C CYS A 101 5.48 -10.00 18.32
N ARG A 102 6.20 -10.57 17.35
CA ARG A 102 7.33 -11.48 17.57
C ARG A 102 8.68 -10.78 17.79
N GLY A 103 8.73 -9.44 17.68
CA GLY A 103 9.98 -8.68 17.70
C GLY A 103 10.83 -8.86 16.44
N GLN A 104 10.25 -9.31 15.32
CA GLN A 104 10.93 -9.50 14.04
C GLN A 104 10.86 -8.23 13.17
N GLU A 105 11.16 -7.07 13.76
CA GLU A 105 11.03 -5.76 13.12
C GLU A 105 11.98 -5.59 11.92
N ALA A 106 13.14 -6.26 11.96
CA ALA A 106 14.10 -6.26 10.85
C ALA A 106 13.49 -6.86 9.57
N GLU A 107 12.71 -7.93 9.70
CA GLU A 107 12.06 -8.59 8.56
C GLU A 107 10.92 -7.74 7.98
N VAL A 108 10.21 -7.03 8.85
CA VAL A 108 9.19 -6.06 8.41
C VAL A 108 9.84 -4.95 7.58
N ARG A 109 10.97 -4.39 8.06
CA ARG A 109 11.73 -3.37 7.32
C ARG A 109 12.25 -3.86 5.98
N ASP A 110 12.80 -5.06 5.93
CA ASP A 110 13.28 -5.68 4.69
C ASP A 110 12.13 -5.85 3.67
N ARG A 111 10.97 -6.35 4.10
CA ARG A 111 9.80 -6.51 3.24
C ARG A 111 9.27 -5.18 2.71
N ILE A 112 9.25 -4.13 3.53
CA ILE A 112 8.91 -2.76 3.08
C ILE A 112 9.88 -2.28 2.00
N GLN A 113 11.18 -2.48 2.21
CA GLN A 113 12.22 -2.10 1.26
C GLN A 113 12.03 -2.82 -0.08
N GLN A 114 11.79 -4.13 -0.04
CA GLN A 114 11.52 -4.92 -1.25
C GLN A 114 10.25 -4.44 -1.99
N LEU A 115 9.19 -4.06 -1.27
CA LEU A 115 7.99 -3.49 -1.88
C LEU A 115 8.28 -2.17 -2.61
N ALA A 116 9.10 -1.30 -1.99
CA ALA A 116 9.52 -0.05 -2.61
C ALA A 116 10.40 -0.27 -3.85
N GLU A 117 11.32 -1.23 -3.81
CA GLU A 117 12.20 -1.58 -4.93
C GLU A 117 11.43 -2.19 -6.11
N LYS A 118 10.46 -3.09 -5.83
CA LYS A 118 9.59 -3.65 -6.87
C LYS A 118 8.82 -2.57 -7.61
N ARG A 119 8.27 -1.59 -6.89
CA ARG A 119 7.59 -0.44 -7.50
C ARG A 119 8.53 0.43 -8.33
N GLN A 120 9.77 0.66 -7.88
CA GLN A 120 10.76 1.38 -8.67
C GLN A 120 11.12 0.65 -9.96
N ARG A 121 11.29 -0.68 -9.93
CA ARG A 121 11.56 -1.47 -11.14
C ARG A 121 10.40 -1.42 -12.14
N VAL A 122 9.16 -1.56 -11.68
CA VAL A 122 7.97 -1.42 -12.54
C VAL A 122 7.88 -0.02 -13.16
N ARG A 123 8.27 1.03 -12.43
CA ARG A 123 8.30 2.40 -12.97
C ARG A 123 9.44 2.65 -13.95
N VAL A 124 10.57 1.95 -13.83
CA VAL A 124 11.71 2.03 -14.78
C VAL A 124 11.41 1.27 -16.08
N GLU A 125 10.62 0.19 -16.04
CA GLU A 125 10.21 -0.55 -17.24
C GLU A 125 9.16 0.19 -18.11
N VAL A 126 8.48 1.21 -17.57
CA VAL A 126 7.50 2.03 -18.31
C VAL A 126 8.16 3.17 -19.12
N THR A 127 9.49 3.31 -19.08
CA THR A 127 10.22 4.31 -19.88
C THR A 127 11.38 3.71 -20.66
N LYS A 128 11.09 3.01 -21.77
CA LYS A 128 11.90 3.06 -23.01
C LYS A 128 11.10 2.49 -24.19
N GLY A 129 10.07 3.23 -24.60
CA GLY A 129 9.59 3.20 -25.99
C GLY A 129 10.32 4.28 -26.77
N GLU A 130 11.66 4.17 -26.88
CA GLU A 130 12.41 4.94 -27.88
C GLU A 130 12.09 4.33 -29.24
N SER A 131 11.24 5.03 -30.00
CA SER A 131 11.07 4.82 -31.43
C SER A 131 12.44 4.92 -32.12
N PRO A 132 12.86 3.93 -32.92
CA PRO A 132 13.91 4.15 -33.89
C PRO A 132 13.30 4.87 -35.12
N GLY A 133 13.57 6.17 -35.25
CA GLY A 133 13.89 6.75 -36.57
C GLY A 133 15.35 6.38 -36.91
N GLU A 134 15.86 6.47 -38.13
CA GLU A 134 15.36 6.89 -39.45
C GLU A 134 15.41 5.64 -40.39
N GLU A 135 15.08 5.65 -41.69
CA GLU A 135 15.93 6.14 -42.80
C GLU A 135 15.04 6.55 -43.99
N GLU A 136 15.39 7.69 -44.58
CA GLU A 136 14.85 8.23 -45.83
C GLU A 136 15.19 7.31 -47.01
N GLU A 137 14.23 7.06 -47.91
CA GLU A 137 14.55 6.66 -49.29
C GLU A 137 14.05 7.75 -50.24
N GLU A 138 15.01 8.25 -51.03
CA GLU A 138 14.88 9.24 -52.09
C GLU A 138 13.86 8.81 -53.16
N GLU A 139 12.98 9.72 -53.59
CA GLU A 139 12.42 9.69 -54.93
C GLU A 139 12.60 11.06 -55.63
N GLU A 140 13.30 10.97 -56.77
CA GLU A 140 13.51 11.90 -57.90
C GLU A 140 14.56 13.04 -57.80
#